data_AF-A0ABD5RI56-F1
#
_entry.id   AF-A0ABD5RI56-F1
#
_cell.length_a   1.000
_cell.length_b   1.000
_cell.length_c   1.000
_cell.angle_alpha   90.00
_cell.angle_beta   90.00
_cell.angle_gamma   90.00
#
_symmetry.space_group_name_H-M   'P 1'
#
loop_
_entity.id
_entity.type
_entity.pdbx_description
1 polymer ?
#
loop_
_entity_poly.entity_id
_entity_poly.type
_entity_poly.pdbx_seq_one_letter_code
_entity_poly.pdbx_strand_id
1 'polypeptide(L)'
;MSERNPTGLPKQADVIEPGDVVLDLAQGRPMQVIERAADSVEEWVDANDYDLLGNYGNARLGASVDDAVYTCVYVSNLKSEPSNRYDFPAARLGRVEVEAAHPDGERIQEVIRRQLLTTMYEIALKADAAESGRPDSFVQALNFCIDGVFGDVRDDAREIAEAETLLEAHDD
;
A
#
# COMPACT_ATOMS: atom_id res chain seq x y z
N MET A 1 -17.99 -0.58 16.53
CA MET A 1 -17.22 -0.98 17.73
C MET A 1 -16.13 -1.93 17.26
N SER A 2 -14.88 -1.46 17.16
CA SER A 2 -13.75 -2.29 16.72
C SER A 2 -13.41 -3.32 17.81
N GLU A 3 -13.29 -4.59 17.42
CA GLU A 3 -12.83 -5.67 18.31
C GLU A 3 -11.41 -5.33 18.80
N ARG A 4 -11.12 -5.55 20.09
CA ARG A 4 -9.78 -5.39 20.63
C ARG A 4 -9.09 -6.74 20.73
N ASN A 5 -7.80 -6.79 20.43
CA ASN A 5 -7.00 -8.00 20.59
C ASN A 5 -6.69 -8.26 22.10
N PRO A 6 -6.03 -9.38 22.46
CA PRO A 6 -5.72 -9.72 23.86
C PRO A 6 -4.83 -8.69 24.58
N THR A 7 -4.15 -7.80 23.84
CA THR A 7 -3.31 -6.73 24.41
C THR A 7 -4.07 -5.41 24.61
N GLY A 8 -5.38 -5.39 24.34
CA GLY A 8 -6.23 -4.20 24.50
C GLY A 8 -6.02 -3.15 23.40
N LEU A 9 -5.18 -3.45 22.41
CA LEU A 9 -5.02 -2.65 21.22
C LEU A 9 -6.23 -2.90 20.30
N PRO A 10 -6.68 -1.89 19.53
CA PRO A 10 -7.63 -2.15 18.46
C PRO A 10 -7.07 -3.27 17.59
N LYS A 11 -7.88 -4.29 17.30
CA LYS A 11 -7.57 -5.25 16.23
C LYS A 11 -7.41 -4.35 15.01
N GLN A 12 -6.18 -4.23 14.50
CA GLN A 12 -5.91 -3.37 13.35
C GLN A 12 -6.74 -3.91 12.20
N ALA A 13 -7.91 -3.29 12.01
CA ALA A 13 -8.82 -3.56 10.91
C ALA A 13 -8.31 -2.91 9.61
N ASP A 14 -7.21 -2.14 9.73
CA ASP A 14 -6.54 -1.51 8.62
C ASP A 14 -5.48 -2.46 8.09
N VAL A 15 -5.71 -2.95 6.88
CA VAL A 15 -4.78 -3.80 6.13
C VAL A 15 -3.42 -3.10 6.06
N ILE A 16 -2.37 -3.81 6.49
CA ILE A 16 -0.98 -3.38 6.31
C ILE A 16 -0.61 -3.56 4.84
N GLU A 17 0.06 -2.57 4.27
CA GLU A 17 0.47 -2.55 2.87
C GLU A 17 1.97 -2.23 2.69
N PRO A 18 2.56 -2.60 1.53
CA PRO A 18 3.87 -2.09 1.15
C PRO A 18 3.95 -0.56 1.23
N GLY A 19 5.08 -0.08 1.75
CA GLY A 19 5.31 1.34 2.01
C GLY A 19 4.91 1.81 3.41
N ASP A 20 4.08 1.05 4.14
CA ASP A 20 3.67 1.41 5.50
C ASP A 20 4.86 1.48 6.46
N VAL A 21 4.80 2.45 7.37
CA VAL A 21 5.68 2.50 8.54
C VAL A 21 5.03 1.69 9.65
N VAL A 22 5.78 0.75 10.22
CA VAL A 22 5.31 -0.13 11.28
C VAL A 22 6.30 -0.17 12.45
N LEU A 23 5.82 -0.56 13.62
CA LEU A 23 6.66 -0.92 14.77
C LEU A 23 6.71 -2.45 14.89
N ASP A 24 7.91 -3.02 15.11
CA ASP A 24 8.00 -4.36 15.68
C ASP A 24 7.52 -4.27 17.13
N LEU A 25 6.32 -4.78 17.42
CA LEU A 25 5.73 -4.72 18.75
C LEU A 25 6.52 -5.54 19.80
N ALA A 26 7.36 -6.49 19.36
CA ALA A 26 8.23 -7.26 20.26
C ALA A 26 9.47 -6.46 20.68
N GLN A 27 9.98 -5.56 19.82
CA GLN A 27 11.22 -4.82 20.04
C GLN A 27 11.04 -3.31 20.24
N GLY A 28 9.87 -2.76 19.92
CA GLY A 28 9.59 -1.32 19.94
C GLY A 28 10.38 -0.52 18.90
N ARG A 29 10.79 -1.14 17.79
CA ARG A 29 11.67 -0.54 16.79
C ARG A 29 10.93 -0.24 15.48
N PRO A 30 11.18 0.91 14.84
CA PRO A 30 10.54 1.26 13.58
C PRO A 30 11.11 0.45 12.42
N MET A 31 10.19 0.06 11.54
CA MET A 31 10.44 -0.65 10.30
C MET A 31 9.60 -0.05 9.17
N GLN A 32 9.99 -0.35 7.95
CA GLN A 32 9.17 -0.11 6.77
C GLN A 32 8.79 -1.45 6.13
N VAL A 33 7.53 -1.58 5.73
CA VAL A 33 7.03 -2.73 4.97
C VAL A 33 7.45 -2.57 3.52
N ILE A 34 8.06 -3.61 2.95
CA ILE A 34 8.53 -3.59 1.55
C ILE A 34 7.68 -4.47 0.63
N GLU A 35 7.09 -5.55 1.14
CA GLU A 35 6.20 -6.44 0.41
C GLU A 35 5.33 -7.27 1.36
N ARG A 36 4.24 -7.81 0.84
CA ARG A 36 3.49 -8.90 1.47
C ARG A 36 4.11 -10.21 0.99
N ALA A 37 4.72 -10.95 1.90
CA ALA A 37 5.45 -12.18 1.59
C ALA A 37 4.53 -13.38 1.36
N ALA A 38 3.39 -13.42 2.06
CA ALA A 38 2.38 -14.47 1.93
C ALA A 38 1.02 -13.99 2.43
N ASP A 39 -0.05 -14.65 1.99
CA ASP A 39 -1.40 -14.36 2.45
C ASP A 39 -1.67 -14.91 3.85
N SER A 40 -0.95 -15.96 4.26
CA SER A 40 -1.01 -16.58 5.59
C SER A 40 0.37 -17.05 6.09
N VAL A 41 0.50 -17.27 7.40
CA VAL A 41 1.71 -17.88 7.99
C VAL A 41 1.86 -19.32 7.52
N GLU A 42 0.76 -20.06 7.38
CA GLU A 42 0.79 -21.43 6.85
C GLU A 42 1.45 -21.51 5.48
N GLU A 43 1.00 -20.68 4.53
CA GLU A 43 1.59 -20.59 3.19
C GLU A 43 3.08 -20.24 3.25
N TRP A 44 3.44 -19.27 4.09
CA TRP A 44 4.83 -18.85 4.22
C TRP A 44 5.72 -19.96 4.81
N VAL A 45 5.25 -20.67 5.83
CA VAL A 45 5.98 -21.77 6.48
C VAL A 45 6.22 -22.91 5.49
N ASP A 46 5.19 -23.29 4.72
CA ASP A 46 5.28 -24.32 3.69
C ASP A 46 6.34 -23.99 2.63
N ALA A 47 6.49 -22.70 2.28
CA ALA A 47 7.47 -22.25 1.31
C ALA A 47 8.91 -22.12 1.86
N ASN A 48 9.08 -21.86 3.16
CA ASN A 48 10.36 -21.46 3.74
C ASN A 48 10.98 -22.49 4.71
N ASP A 49 10.26 -23.56 5.06
CA ASP A 49 10.70 -24.60 6.01
C ASP A 49 11.22 -24.03 7.34
N TYR A 50 10.51 -23.02 7.86
CA TYR A 50 10.86 -22.31 9.09
C TYR A 50 9.64 -22.12 9.98
N ASP A 51 9.76 -22.48 11.26
CA ASP A 51 8.69 -22.27 12.26
C ASP A 51 8.59 -20.80 12.67
N LEU A 52 7.79 -20.05 11.89
CA LEU A 52 7.56 -18.64 12.12
C LEU A 52 6.78 -18.39 13.42
N LEU A 53 5.82 -19.25 13.79
CA LEU A 53 5.01 -19.07 15.00
C LEU A 53 5.80 -19.39 16.28
N GLY A 54 6.75 -20.33 16.22
CA GLY A 54 7.61 -20.69 17.33
C GLY A 54 8.58 -19.58 17.75
N ASN A 55 8.76 -18.53 16.93
CA ASN A 55 9.52 -17.35 17.33
C ASN A 55 8.88 -16.69 18.57
N TYR A 56 9.65 -16.53 19.65
CA TYR A 56 9.15 -16.01 20.93
C TYR A 56 8.37 -14.68 20.80
N GLY A 57 8.83 -13.78 19.93
CA GLY A 57 8.15 -12.50 19.68
C GLY A 57 6.77 -12.68 19.03
N ASN A 58 6.66 -13.63 18.10
CA ASN A 58 5.43 -13.90 17.35
C ASN A 58 4.40 -14.60 18.25
N ALA A 59 4.79 -15.67 18.94
CA ALA A 59 3.92 -16.41 19.86
C ALA A 59 3.33 -15.52 20.97
N ARG A 60 4.14 -14.62 21.53
CA ARG A 60 3.70 -13.71 22.61
C ARG A 60 2.64 -12.70 22.14
N LEU A 61 2.65 -12.33 20.87
CA LEU A 61 1.73 -11.34 20.31
C LEU A 61 0.47 -11.97 19.70
N GLY A 62 0.28 -13.27 19.90
CA GLY A 62 -0.90 -13.99 19.44
C GLY A 62 -0.91 -14.21 17.94
N ALA A 63 0.26 -14.32 17.31
CA ALA A 63 0.35 -14.67 15.90
C ALA A 63 -0.34 -16.02 15.63
N SER A 64 -1.06 -16.09 14.51
CA SER A 64 -1.84 -17.26 14.10
C SER A 64 -1.43 -17.76 12.72
N VAL A 65 -1.83 -18.99 12.37
CA VAL A 65 -1.58 -19.57 11.04
C VAL A 65 -2.24 -18.76 9.92
N ASP A 66 -3.33 -18.06 10.23
CA ASP A 66 -4.12 -17.28 9.28
C ASP A 66 -3.58 -15.85 9.08
N ASP A 67 -2.57 -15.43 9.84
CA ASP A 67 -2.03 -14.08 9.75
C ASP A 67 -1.29 -13.89 8.44
N ALA A 68 -1.53 -12.79 7.72
CA ALA A 68 -0.68 -12.39 6.61
C ALA A 68 0.77 -12.17 7.06
N VAL A 69 1.73 -12.46 6.18
CA VAL A 69 3.16 -12.28 6.45
C VAL A 69 3.71 -11.14 5.62
N TYR A 70 4.47 -10.25 6.26
CA TYR A 70 5.03 -9.06 5.66
C TYR A 70 6.54 -9.02 5.82
N THR A 71 7.22 -8.71 4.71
CA THR A 71 8.66 -8.46 4.73
C THR A 71 8.91 -7.01 5.12
N CYS A 72 9.71 -6.83 6.17
CA CYS A 72 10.02 -5.54 6.74
C CYS A 72 11.53 -5.29 6.81
N VAL A 73 11.91 -4.02 6.82
CA VAL A 73 13.29 -3.56 7.00
C VAL A 73 13.36 -2.59 8.16
N TYR A 74 14.30 -2.80 9.08
CA TYR A 74 14.52 -1.87 10.19
C TYR A 74 15.10 -0.54 9.70
N VAL A 75 14.48 0.57 10.13
CA VAL A 75 14.87 1.95 9.76
C VAL A 75 15.31 2.78 10.97
N SER A 76 15.84 2.12 12.01
CA SER A 76 16.07 2.76 13.31
C SER A 76 17.24 3.77 13.36
N ASN A 77 18.10 3.82 12.33
CA ASN A 77 19.28 4.68 12.35
C ASN A 77 19.70 5.10 10.93
N LEU A 78 19.74 6.40 10.67
CA LEU A 78 20.19 6.99 9.39
C LEU A 78 21.64 6.63 9.02
N LYS A 79 22.47 6.26 10.00
CA LYS A 79 23.88 5.90 9.78
C LYS A 79 24.10 4.41 9.51
N SER A 80 23.04 3.60 9.61
CA SER A 80 23.13 2.17 9.37
C SER A 80 22.59 1.88 7.98
N GLU A 81 23.39 1.19 7.16
CA GLU A 81 22.86 0.62 5.93
C GLU A 81 21.73 -0.37 6.28
N PRO A 82 20.63 -0.37 5.51
CA PRO A 82 19.57 -1.35 5.71
C PRO A 82 20.15 -2.75 5.56
N SER A 83 20.26 -3.48 6.66
CA SER A 83 21.13 -4.65 6.72
C SER A 83 20.47 -5.90 6.19
N ASN A 84 19.21 -6.13 6.52
CA ASN A 84 18.48 -7.36 6.21
C ASN A 84 16.97 -7.12 6.12
N ARG A 85 16.32 -8.01 5.38
CA ARG A 85 14.87 -8.14 5.28
C ARG A 85 14.41 -9.24 6.22
N TYR A 86 13.30 -9.04 6.89
CA TYR A 86 12.75 -10.00 7.85
C TYR A 86 11.25 -10.11 7.69
N ASP A 87 10.76 -11.35 7.75
CA ASP A 87 9.34 -11.64 7.61
C ASP A 87 8.66 -11.71 8.98
N PHE A 88 7.51 -11.05 9.09
CA PHE A 88 6.75 -10.96 10.32
C PHE A 88 5.27 -11.22 10.06
N PRO A 89 4.60 -12.00 10.92
CA PRO A 89 3.14 -12.11 10.89
C PRO A 89 2.52 -10.76 11.26
N ALA A 90 1.36 -10.45 10.68
CA ALA A 90 0.62 -9.21 10.89
C ALA A 90 0.44 -8.87 12.37
N ALA A 91 0.15 -9.86 13.22
CA ALA A 91 -0.03 -9.68 14.66
C ALA A 91 1.19 -9.11 15.40
N ARG A 92 2.40 -9.22 14.82
CA ARG A 92 3.62 -8.64 15.39
C ARG A 92 3.84 -7.17 15.01
N LEU A 93 3.12 -6.68 14.01
CA LEU A 93 3.31 -5.36 13.46
C LEU A 93 2.27 -4.39 14.02
N GLY A 94 2.74 -3.21 14.43
CA GLY A 94 1.87 -2.08 14.73
C GLY A 94 2.00 -1.04 13.63
N ARG A 95 1.01 -0.93 12.74
CA ARG A 95 0.95 0.14 11.74
C ARG A 95 0.91 1.52 12.38
N VAL A 96 1.73 2.43 11.85
CA VAL A 96 1.72 3.85 12.21
C VAL A 96 0.86 4.58 11.19
N GLU A 97 -0.24 5.17 11.66
CA GLU A 97 -1.25 5.85 10.83
C GLU A 97 -0.77 7.25 10.41
N VAL A 98 0.27 7.31 9.57
CA VAL A 98 0.87 8.57 9.11
C VAL A 98 -0.12 9.45 8.34
N GLU A 99 -1.13 8.84 7.71
CA GLU A 99 -2.22 9.51 7.02
C GLU A 99 -3.03 10.43 7.92
N ALA A 100 -3.06 10.19 9.23
CA ALA A 100 -3.75 11.07 10.18
C ALA A 100 -3.16 12.49 10.24
N ALA A 101 -1.94 12.69 9.70
CA ALA A 101 -1.32 14.00 9.55
C ALA A 101 -1.58 14.63 8.16
N HIS A 102 -2.13 13.88 7.20
CA HIS A 102 -2.53 14.40 5.89
C HIS A 102 -3.86 15.18 6.02
N PRO A 103 -4.04 16.34 5.34
CA PRO A 103 -5.27 17.13 5.43
C PRO A 103 -6.56 16.33 5.21
N ASP A 104 -6.52 15.38 4.28
CA ASP A 104 -7.68 14.58 3.88
C ASP A 104 -7.72 13.20 4.56
N GLY A 105 -6.77 12.88 5.44
CA GLY A 105 -6.67 11.56 6.07
C GLY A 105 -6.32 10.42 5.10
N GLU A 106 -5.90 10.75 3.87
CA GLU A 106 -5.58 9.81 2.81
C GLU A 106 -4.20 9.18 3.02
N ARG A 107 -4.09 7.86 2.78
CA ARG A 107 -2.80 7.15 2.80
C ARG A 107 -1.89 7.68 1.70
N ILE A 108 -0.60 7.80 1.99
CA ILE A 108 0.38 8.33 1.03
C ILE A 108 0.45 7.49 -0.25
N GLN A 109 0.20 6.18 -0.14
CA GLN A 109 0.11 5.28 -1.27
C GLN A 109 -1.03 5.67 -2.22
N GLU A 110 -2.21 6.02 -1.70
CA GLU A 110 -3.34 6.47 -2.52
C GLU A 110 -3.07 7.82 -3.16
N VAL A 111 -2.48 8.76 -2.42
CA VAL A 111 -2.04 10.06 -2.97
C VAL A 111 -1.14 9.85 -4.18
N ILE A 112 -0.15 8.96 -4.07
CA ILE A 112 0.80 8.67 -5.16
C ILE A 112 0.09 7.98 -6.34
N ARG A 113 -0.75 6.97 -6.08
CA ARG A 113 -1.50 6.25 -7.12
C ARG A 113 -2.40 7.22 -7.90
N ARG A 114 -3.13 8.07 -7.19
CA ARG A 114 -4.01 9.09 -7.76
C ARG A 114 -3.25 10.05 -8.65
N GLN A 115 -2.16 10.64 -8.14
CA GLN A 115 -1.32 11.56 -8.91
C GLN A 115 -0.75 10.92 -10.18
N LEU A 116 -0.26 9.68 -10.09
CA LEU A 116 0.25 8.95 -11.24
C LEU A 116 -0.84 8.72 -12.29
N LEU A 117 -2.00 8.22 -11.88
CA LEU A 117 -3.11 7.93 -12.79
C LEU A 117 -3.67 9.20 -13.43
N THR A 118 -3.82 10.29 -12.67
CA THR A 118 -4.24 11.59 -13.19
C THR A 118 -3.29 12.06 -14.28
N THR A 119 -1.97 12.03 -14.02
CA THR A 119 -0.95 12.38 -15.02
C THR A 119 -1.07 11.51 -16.29
N MET A 120 -1.28 10.20 -16.12
CA MET A 120 -1.45 9.28 -17.26
C MET A 120 -2.72 9.58 -18.07
N TYR A 121 -3.82 9.91 -17.40
CA TYR A 121 -5.08 10.28 -18.07
C TYR A 121 -4.95 11.60 -18.82
N GLU A 122 -4.32 12.62 -18.24
CA GLU A 122 -4.06 13.88 -18.95
C GLU A 122 -3.26 13.66 -20.24
N ILE A 123 -2.19 12.86 -20.18
CA ILE A 123 -1.38 12.53 -21.35
C ILE A 123 -2.23 11.79 -22.39
N ALA A 124 -3.06 10.83 -21.97
CA ALA A 124 -3.95 10.08 -22.85
C ALA A 124 -4.99 10.98 -23.52
N LEU A 125 -5.64 11.87 -22.75
CA LEU A 125 -6.62 12.83 -23.24
C LEU A 125 -6.00 13.81 -24.26
N LYS A 126 -4.81 14.35 -23.97
CA LYS A 126 -4.08 15.24 -24.87
C LYS A 126 -3.66 14.52 -26.16
N ALA A 127 -3.23 13.26 -26.07
CA ALA A 127 -2.88 12.44 -27.22
C ALA A 127 -4.11 12.14 -28.11
N ASP A 128 -5.23 11.75 -27.50
CA ASP A 128 -6.48 11.49 -28.22
C ASP A 128 -7.03 12.77 -28.89
N ALA A 129 -6.91 13.93 -28.25
CA ALA A 129 -7.30 15.21 -28.85
C ALA A 129 -6.43 15.61 -30.05
N ALA A 130 -5.15 15.22 -30.05
CA ALA A 130 -4.23 15.49 -31.15
C ALA A 130 -4.42 14.54 -32.35
N GLU A 131 -4.97 13.34 -32.12
CA GLU A 131 -5.14 12.32 -33.16
C GLU A 131 -6.53 12.38 -33.82
N SER A 132 -6.61 12.95 -35.02
CA SER A 132 -7.88 13.15 -35.75
C SER A 132 -8.56 11.87 -36.25
N GLY A 133 -8.04 10.68 -35.92
CA GLY A 133 -8.43 9.41 -36.53
C GLY A 133 -9.15 8.41 -35.62
N ARG A 134 -8.97 8.50 -34.29
CA ARG A 134 -9.57 7.61 -33.30
C ARG A 134 -9.67 8.29 -31.92
N PRO A 135 -10.75 9.03 -31.64
CA PRO A 135 -10.97 9.54 -30.30
C PRO A 135 -11.03 8.39 -29.28
N ASP A 136 -10.48 8.63 -28.10
CA ASP A 136 -10.43 7.74 -26.93
C ASP A 136 -9.56 6.48 -27.07
N SER A 137 -8.68 6.40 -28.06
CA SER A 137 -7.83 5.23 -28.26
C SER A 137 -6.77 5.06 -27.17
N PHE A 138 -6.17 6.16 -26.70
CA PHE A 138 -5.19 6.15 -25.63
C PHE A 138 -5.86 5.98 -24.27
N VAL A 139 -7.00 6.64 -24.04
CA VAL A 139 -7.79 6.45 -22.81
C VAL A 139 -8.29 5.01 -22.69
N GLN A 140 -8.77 4.39 -23.77
CA GLN A 140 -9.17 2.97 -23.76
C GLN A 140 -7.99 2.04 -23.51
N ALA A 141 -6.83 2.30 -24.14
CA ALA A 141 -5.62 1.52 -23.90
C ALA A 141 -5.15 1.65 -22.45
N LEU A 142 -5.19 2.86 -21.88
CA LEU A 142 -4.87 3.09 -20.49
C LEU A 142 -5.81 2.33 -19.57
N ASN A 143 -7.12 2.44 -19.78
CA ASN A 143 -8.13 1.71 -19.02
C ASN A 143 -7.88 0.19 -19.05
N PHE A 144 -7.54 -0.37 -20.21
CA PHE A 144 -7.20 -1.79 -20.33
C PHE A 144 -5.95 -2.16 -19.53
N CYS A 145 -4.92 -1.31 -19.54
CA CYS A 145 -3.66 -1.57 -18.85
C CYS A 145 -3.78 -1.51 -17.32
N ILE A 146 -4.70 -0.69 -16.79
CA ILE A 146 -4.85 -0.48 -15.34
C ILE A 146 -6.04 -1.23 -14.73
N ASP A 147 -6.84 -1.90 -15.57
CA ASP A 147 -7.99 -2.68 -15.11
C ASP A 147 -7.52 -3.81 -14.18
N GLY A 148 -8.14 -3.88 -13.00
CA GLY A 148 -7.77 -4.83 -11.94
C GLY A 148 -6.53 -4.47 -11.09
N VAL A 149 -5.84 -3.36 -11.37
CA VAL A 149 -4.67 -2.91 -10.57
C VAL A 149 -5.00 -1.69 -9.71
N PHE A 150 -5.78 -0.75 -10.23
CA PHE A 150 -6.09 0.52 -9.56
C PHE A 150 -7.58 0.88 -9.57
N GLY A 151 -8.46 -0.13 -9.52
CA GLY A 151 -9.89 0.07 -9.77
C GLY A 151 -10.59 1.04 -8.82
N ASP A 152 -10.07 1.20 -7.61
CA ASP A 152 -10.55 2.07 -6.54
C ASP A 152 -10.19 3.55 -6.75
N VAL A 153 -9.02 3.86 -7.33
CA VAL A 153 -8.54 5.24 -7.54
C VAL A 153 -8.72 5.71 -8.99
N ARG A 154 -8.99 4.78 -9.91
CA ARG A 154 -9.09 5.03 -11.36
C ARG A 154 -10.10 6.12 -11.71
N ASP A 155 -11.32 5.98 -11.21
CA ASP A 155 -12.44 6.84 -11.64
C ASP A 155 -12.23 8.28 -11.16
N ASP A 156 -11.79 8.45 -9.91
CA ASP A 156 -11.41 9.76 -9.35
C ASP A 156 -10.27 10.40 -10.14
N ALA A 157 -9.21 9.64 -10.44
CA ALA A 157 -8.05 10.15 -11.16
C ALA A 157 -8.40 10.61 -12.58
N ARG A 158 -9.30 9.88 -13.25
CA ARG A 158 -9.83 10.24 -14.57
C ARG A 158 -10.65 11.51 -14.52
N GLU A 159 -11.55 11.63 -13.55
CA GLU A 159 -12.40 12.82 -13.39
C GLU A 159 -11.54 14.08 -13.17
N ILE A 160 -10.49 14.00 -12.34
CA ILE A 160 -9.54 15.09 -12.13
C ILE A 160 -8.88 15.50 -13.45
N ALA A 161 -8.35 14.53 -14.21
CA ALA A 161 -7.66 14.80 -15.47
C ALA A 161 -8.58 15.43 -16.54
N GLU A 162 -9.84 14.99 -16.62
CA GLU A 162 -10.85 15.59 -17.50
C GLU A 162 -11.12 17.06 -17.12
N ALA A 163 -11.26 17.35 -15.82
CA ALA A 163 -11.48 18.71 -15.33
C ALA A 163 -10.28 19.63 -15.60
N GLU A 164 -9.06 19.15 -15.37
CA GLU A 164 -7.83 19.94 -15.61
C GLU A 164 -7.63 20.23 -17.10
N THR A 165 -7.82 19.23 -17.97
CA THR A 165 -7.73 19.43 -19.42
C THR A 165 -8.77 20.43 -19.94
N LEU A 166 -9.99 20.43 -19.36
CA LEU A 166 -11.03 21.38 -19.72
C LEU A 166 -10.71 22.81 -19.26
N LEU A 167 -10.10 22.98 -18.09
CA LEU A 167 -9.64 24.28 -17.60
C LEU A 167 -8.54 24.87 -18.50
N GLU A 168 -7.54 24.06 -18.89
CA GLU A 168 -6.48 24.48 -19.81
C GLU A 168 -7.05 24.98 -21.15
N ALA A 169 -8.08 24.31 -21.68
CA ALA A 169 -8.70 24.71 -22.94
C ALA A 169 -9.53 26.02 -22.87
N HIS A 170 -9.85 26.50 -21.67
CA HIS A 170 -10.61 27.74 -21.46
C HIS A 170 -9.75 28.96 -21.14
N ASP A 171 -8.47 28.76 -20.82
CA ASP A 171 -7.50 29.83 -20.51
C ASP A 171 -6.69 30.30 -21.74
N ASP A 172 -6.84 29.64 -22.91
CA ASP A 172 -6.29 30.02 -24.23
C ASP A 172 -7.27 30.85 -25.09
#